data_AF-A0A069DC03-F1
#
_entry.id   AF-A0A069DC03-F1
#
_cell.length_a   1.000
_cell.length_b   1.000
_cell.length_c   1.000
_cell.angle_alpha   90.00
_cell.angle_beta   90.00
_cell.angle_gamma   90.00
#
_symmetry.space_group_name_H-M   'P 1'
#
loop_
_entity.id
_entity.type
_entity.pdbx_description
1 polymer ?
#
loop_
_entity_poly.entity_id
_entity_poly.type
_entity_poly.pdbx_seq_one_letter_code
_entity_poly.pdbx_strand_id
1 'polypeptide(L)'
;MAEKQFSKLFTFFSLYIAQSVPMSLFSTLLPVLMRQDNFSLTAIGMLQFIKLPWIVKFLWAPLVDRKTSGLNTYKSWIFSSEIVYAFLILMLAFLDLKADFWLVLTLIILSFIASGTQDIATDAMTALSFNRKERSRGNSMQSMGNFTGSLLGGGLLLILYKYIGWTAMLLGLSVFVLFMLVPLFYYRDANFVSRAGRVPIGMKDLLLFFRQRRIVPQLTFLILFNSGLIGILSMLKPWLVDLHYPMAHIGVMFSVFGSLCGCLGSYFSGNIIANGVGERPL
;
A
#
# COMPACT_ATOMS: atom_id res chain seq x y z
N MET A 1 -26.60 1.24 -12.70
CA MET A 1 -25.85 1.91 -11.60
C MET A 1 -24.93 0.94 -10.85
N ALA A 2 -25.41 -0.25 -10.47
CA ALA A 2 -24.61 -1.26 -9.75
C ALA A 2 -23.31 -1.67 -10.50
N GLU A 3 -23.38 -1.90 -11.81
CA GLU A 3 -22.21 -2.30 -12.62
C GLU A 3 -21.10 -1.23 -12.67
N LYS A 4 -21.48 0.05 -12.81
CA LYS A 4 -20.54 1.18 -12.74
C LYS A 4 -19.89 1.30 -11.36
N GLN A 5 -20.66 1.03 -10.30
CA GLN A 5 -20.16 1.06 -8.93
C GLN A 5 -19.20 -0.09 -8.65
N PHE A 6 -19.52 -1.30 -9.12
CA PHE A 6 -18.62 -2.45 -9.02
C PHE A 6 -17.31 -2.20 -9.76
N SER A 7 -17.37 -1.74 -11.02
CA SER A 7 -16.17 -1.40 -11.82
C SER A 7 -15.28 -0.37 -11.11
N LYS A 8 -15.90 0.64 -10.48
CA LYS A 8 -15.19 1.63 -9.66
C LYS A 8 -14.49 1.01 -8.47
N LEU A 9 -15.21 0.27 -7.63
CA LEU A 9 -14.64 -0.39 -6.45
C LEU A 9 -13.51 -1.35 -6.83
N PHE A 10 -13.72 -2.15 -7.87
CA PHE A 10 -12.72 -3.08 -8.40
C PHE A 10 -11.46 -2.36 -8.88
N THR A 11 -11.60 -1.22 -9.58
CA THR A 11 -10.45 -0.42 -10.03
C THR A 11 -9.57 0.01 -8.86
N PHE A 12 -10.17 0.61 -7.82
CA PHE A 12 -9.40 1.06 -6.65
C PHE A 12 -8.81 -0.13 -5.88
N PHE A 13 -9.56 -1.21 -5.72
CA PHE A 13 -9.05 -2.44 -5.13
C PHE A 13 -7.81 -2.98 -5.87
N SER A 14 -7.84 -3.05 -7.21
CA SER A 14 -6.69 -3.46 -8.02
C SER A 14 -5.48 -2.55 -7.83
N LEU A 15 -5.67 -1.23 -7.79
CA LEU A 15 -4.58 -0.27 -7.55
C LEU A 15 -3.95 -0.46 -6.17
N TYR A 16 -4.77 -0.66 -5.13
CA TYR A 16 -4.29 -0.90 -3.76
C TYR A 16 -3.59 -2.26 -3.62
N ILE A 17 -4.00 -3.27 -4.39
CA ILE A 17 -3.27 -4.54 -4.48
C ILE A 17 -1.90 -4.35 -5.14
N ALA A 18 -1.84 -3.62 -6.26
CA ALA A 18 -0.62 -3.42 -7.05
C ALA A 18 0.52 -2.84 -6.20
N GLN A 19 0.20 -1.89 -5.31
CA GLN A 19 1.15 -1.32 -4.35
C GLN A 19 1.47 -2.25 -3.17
N SER A 20 0.48 -2.96 -2.63
CA SER A 20 0.64 -3.74 -1.40
C SER A 20 1.39 -5.05 -1.60
N VAL A 21 1.23 -5.73 -2.75
CA VAL A 21 1.87 -7.03 -3.01
C VAL A 21 3.40 -6.93 -3.00
N PRO A 22 4.06 -6.07 -3.82
CA PRO A 22 5.51 -6.03 -3.82
C PRO A 22 6.06 -5.43 -2.51
N MET A 23 5.34 -4.47 -1.90
CA MET A 23 5.72 -3.94 -0.59
C MET A 23 5.77 -5.04 0.48
N SER A 24 4.74 -5.89 0.53
CA SER A 24 4.68 -7.01 1.46
C SER A 24 5.79 -8.02 1.18
N LEU A 25 6.01 -8.36 -0.10
CA LEU A 25 7.09 -9.26 -0.51
C LEU A 25 8.47 -8.79 -0.03
N PHE A 26 8.87 -7.57 -0.37
CA PHE A 26 10.19 -7.06 0.01
C PHE A 26 10.33 -6.91 1.53
N SER A 27 9.23 -6.62 2.23
CA SER A 27 9.20 -6.51 3.69
C SER A 27 9.35 -7.85 4.41
N THR A 28 9.00 -8.97 3.79
CA THR A 28 9.08 -10.31 4.39
C THR A 28 10.24 -11.13 3.84
N LEU A 29 10.46 -11.13 2.52
CA LEU A 29 11.46 -11.97 1.86
C LEU A 29 12.88 -11.48 2.12
N LEU A 30 13.17 -10.18 1.99
CA LEU A 30 14.54 -9.67 2.15
C LEU A 30 15.13 -9.93 3.55
N PRO A 31 14.43 -9.67 4.67
CA PRO A 31 14.94 -10.04 5.99
C PRO A 31 15.25 -11.54 6.12
N VAL A 32 14.43 -12.40 5.51
CA VAL A 32 14.61 -13.85 5.54
C VAL A 32 15.87 -14.24 4.75
N LEU A 33 16.04 -13.73 3.53
CA LEU A 33 17.22 -14.01 2.71
C LEU A 33 18.50 -13.49 3.37
N MET A 34 18.49 -12.24 3.84
CA MET A 34 19.62 -11.68 4.59
C MET A 34 19.96 -12.52 5.83
N ARG A 35 18.95 -13.05 6.53
CA ARG A 35 19.20 -13.90 7.70
C ARG A 35 19.80 -15.25 7.33
N GLN A 36 19.34 -15.87 6.24
CA GLN A 36 19.90 -17.11 5.70
C GLN A 36 21.35 -16.93 5.24
N ASP A 37 21.66 -15.73 4.74
CA ASP A 37 23.01 -15.36 4.29
C ASP A 37 23.91 -14.85 5.44
N ASN A 38 23.49 -15.03 6.70
CA ASN A 38 24.24 -14.68 7.91
C ASN A 38 24.55 -13.18 8.06
N PHE A 39 23.73 -12.30 7.49
CA PHE A 39 23.81 -10.87 7.82
C PHE A 39 23.48 -10.62 9.29
N SER A 40 24.04 -9.53 9.83
CA SER A 40 23.79 -9.13 11.22
C SER A 40 22.33 -8.71 11.43
N LEU A 41 21.80 -8.95 12.63
CA LEU A 41 20.46 -8.48 13.03
C LEU A 41 20.34 -6.95 12.92
N THR A 42 21.43 -6.22 13.17
CA THR A 42 21.50 -4.77 12.97
C THR A 42 21.28 -4.38 11.51
N ALA A 43 21.92 -5.07 10.56
CA ALA A 43 21.72 -4.81 9.13
C ALA A 43 20.28 -5.10 8.69
N ILE A 44 19.68 -6.18 9.20
CA ILE A 44 18.26 -6.52 8.96
C ILE A 44 17.33 -5.46 9.59
N GLY A 45 17.68 -4.93 10.77
CA GLY A 45 16.97 -3.82 11.40
C GLY A 45 17.05 -2.55 10.55
N MET A 46 18.23 -2.21 10.05
CA MET A 46 18.44 -1.07 9.14
C MET A 46 17.69 -1.23 7.82
N LEU A 47 17.48 -2.46 7.34
CA LEU A 47 16.66 -2.71 6.15
C LEU A 47 15.23 -2.16 6.31
N GLN A 48 14.67 -2.02 7.52
CA GLN A 48 13.35 -1.41 7.70
C GLN A 48 13.28 0.04 7.16
N PHE A 49 14.41 0.74 7.04
CA PHE A 49 14.47 2.06 6.44
C PHE A 49 14.11 2.08 4.95
N ILE A 50 14.07 0.93 4.26
CA ILE A 50 13.56 0.88 2.87
C ILE A 50 12.11 1.39 2.79
N LYS A 51 11.34 1.30 3.88
CA LYS A 51 9.95 1.79 3.97
C LYS A 51 9.84 3.29 4.17
N LEU A 52 10.94 4.00 4.44
CA LEU A 52 10.92 5.45 4.67
C LEU A 52 10.21 6.24 3.57
N PRO A 53 10.44 5.99 2.26
CA PRO A 53 9.72 6.71 1.21
C PRO A 53 8.21 6.67 1.39
N TRP A 54 7.67 5.54 1.82
CA TRP A 54 6.23 5.38 2.06
C TRP A 54 5.71 6.19 3.25
N ILE A 55 6.55 6.36 4.27
CA ILE A 55 6.24 7.15 5.47
C ILE A 55 6.31 8.65 5.16
N VAL A 56 7.33 9.06 4.40
CA VAL A 56 7.59 10.49 4.11
C VAL A 56 6.99 10.97 2.80
N LYS A 57 6.19 10.15 2.10
CA LYS A 57 5.54 10.51 0.82
C LYS A 57 4.75 11.80 0.87
N PHE A 58 4.19 12.15 2.03
CA PHE A 58 3.49 13.42 2.23
C PHE A 58 4.36 14.65 1.90
N LEU A 59 5.68 14.55 1.97
CA LEU A 59 6.61 15.63 1.64
C LEU A 59 6.60 16.01 0.16
N TRP A 60 6.36 15.07 -0.76
CA TRP A 60 6.25 15.37 -2.19
C TRP A 60 4.83 15.27 -2.73
N ALA A 61 3.86 14.87 -1.91
CA ALA A 61 2.46 14.84 -2.29
C ALA A 61 1.95 16.18 -2.90
N PRO A 62 2.30 17.37 -2.36
CA PRO A 62 1.89 18.65 -2.97
C PRO A 62 2.41 18.86 -4.39
N LEU A 63 3.56 18.26 -4.76
CA LEU A 63 4.12 18.36 -6.11
C LEU A 63 3.27 17.59 -7.13
N VAL A 64 2.79 16.40 -6.74
CA VAL A 64 1.87 15.58 -7.53
C VAL A 64 0.52 16.28 -7.64
N ASP A 65 -0.01 16.76 -6.51
CA ASP A 65 -1.29 17.47 -6.44
C ASP A 65 -1.31 18.77 -7.26
N ARG A 66 -0.19 19.51 -7.33
CA ARG A 66 -0.09 20.72 -8.16
C ARG A 66 -0.11 20.43 -9.65
N LYS A 67 0.38 19.26 -10.07
CA LYS A 67 0.42 18.83 -11.47
C LYS A 67 -0.79 18.01 -11.89
N THR A 68 -1.78 17.85 -11.01
CA THR A 68 -3.00 17.07 -11.26
C THR A 68 -4.24 17.95 -11.06
N SER A 69 -5.12 17.95 -12.06
CA SER A 69 -6.34 18.78 -12.05
C SER A 69 -7.58 18.00 -12.45
N GLY A 70 -7.42 16.89 -13.19
CA GLY A 70 -8.52 16.05 -13.64
C GLY A 70 -8.17 14.57 -13.63
N LEU A 71 -9.19 13.74 -13.87
CA LEU A 71 -9.08 12.28 -13.84
C LEU A 71 -7.93 11.76 -14.71
N ASN A 72 -7.79 12.27 -15.94
CA ASN A 72 -6.73 11.82 -16.86
C ASN A 72 -5.32 12.15 -16.37
N THR A 73 -5.13 13.30 -15.69
CA THR A 73 -3.83 13.63 -15.11
C THR A 73 -3.48 12.69 -13.95
N TYR A 74 -4.45 12.37 -13.08
CA TYR A 74 -4.24 11.37 -12.01
C TYR A 74 -3.93 9.99 -12.59
N LYS A 75 -4.70 9.53 -13.59
CA LYS A 75 -4.43 8.29 -14.31
C LYS A 75 -3.01 8.28 -14.89
N SER A 76 -2.59 9.36 -15.55
CA SER A 76 -1.23 9.46 -16.12
C SER A 76 -0.13 9.33 -15.06
N TRP A 77 -0.30 9.96 -13.90
CA TRP A 77 0.65 9.80 -12.79
C TRP A 77 0.68 8.36 -12.28
N ILE A 78 -0.48 7.72 -12.10
CA ILE A 78 -0.57 6.31 -11.68
C ILE A 78 0.10 5.40 -12.71
N PHE A 79 -0.21 5.53 -13.99
CA PHE A 79 0.43 4.74 -15.05
C PHE A 79 1.94 4.95 -15.10
N SER A 80 2.40 6.20 -15.03
CA SER A 80 3.83 6.51 -15.17
C SER A 80 4.63 5.97 -13.98
N SER A 81 4.12 6.15 -12.77
CA SER A 81 4.76 5.64 -11.55
C SER A 81 4.74 4.11 -11.49
N GLU A 82 3.64 3.47 -11.89
CA GLU A 82 3.55 2.00 -11.91
C GLU A 82 4.44 1.37 -12.99
N ILE A 83 4.58 1.99 -14.17
CA ILE A 83 5.51 1.52 -15.20
C ILE A 83 6.96 1.60 -14.70
N VAL A 84 7.34 2.72 -14.07
CA VAL A 84 8.66 2.86 -13.44
C VAL A 84 8.84 1.80 -12.36
N TYR A 85 7.80 1.56 -11.55
CA TYR A 85 7.85 0.55 -10.50
C TYR A 85 8.06 -0.86 -11.05
N ALA A 86 7.29 -1.25 -12.06
CA ALA A 86 7.40 -2.53 -12.75
C ALA A 86 8.78 -2.70 -13.40
N PHE A 87 9.32 -1.65 -14.00
CA PHE A 87 10.64 -1.65 -14.63
C PHE A 87 11.77 -1.81 -13.60
N LEU A 88 11.67 -1.17 -12.44
CA LEU A 88 12.64 -1.35 -11.36
C LEU A 88 12.59 -2.79 -10.79
N ILE A 89 11.39 -3.36 -10.64
CA ILE A 89 11.21 -4.78 -10.25
C ILE A 89 11.79 -5.71 -11.32
N LEU A 90 11.62 -5.38 -12.60
CA LEU A 90 12.19 -6.13 -13.72
C LEU A 90 13.73 -6.13 -13.66
N MET A 91 14.35 -4.97 -13.43
CA MET A 91 15.80 -4.87 -13.24
C MET A 91 16.29 -5.73 -12.07
N LEU A 92 15.57 -5.71 -10.94
CA LEU A 92 15.89 -6.52 -9.77
C LEU A 92 15.89 -8.03 -10.06
N ALA A 93 15.08 -8.50 -11.02
CA ALA A 93 14.99 -9.91 -11.36
C ALA A 93 16.30 -10.50 -11.92
N PHE A 94 17.16 -9.65 -12.48
CA PHE A 94 18.43 -10.04 -13.10
C PHE A 94 19.66 -9.78 -12.22
N LEU A 95 19.46 -9.28 -11.00
CA LEU A 95 20.54 -9.03 -10.05
C LEU A 95 20.63 -10.14 -9.01
N ASP A 96 21.83 -10.39 -8.51
CA ASP A 96 22.06 -11.27 -7.39
C ASP A 96 22.07 -10.47 -6.08
N LEU A 97 21.25 -10.88 -5.11
CA LEU A 97 21.11 -10.17 -3.84
C LEU A 97 22.44 -10.06 -3.06
N LYS A 98 23.32 -11.06 -3.17
CA LYS A 98 24.61 -11.08 -2.46
C LYS A 98 25.66 -10.28 -3.19
N ALA A 99 25.78 -10.49 -4.51
CA ALA A 99 26.80 -9.82 -5.32
C ALA A 99 26.52 -8.32 -5.47
N ASP A 100 25.24 -7.95 -5.64
CA ASP A 100 24.81 -6.60 -6.00
C ASP A 100 24.00 -5.91 -4.88
N PHE A 101 24.23 -6.28 -3.62
CA PHE A 101 23.42 -5.88 -2.47
C PHE A 101 23.03 -4.40 -2.44
N TRP A 102 24.00 -3.49 -2.62
CA TRP A 102 23.75 -2.03 -2.59
C TRP A 102 22.92 -1.55 -3.78
N LEU A 103 23.12 -2.13 -4.96
CA LEU A 103 22.33 -1.82 -6.15
C LEU A 103 20.90 -2.32 -5.99
N VAL A 104 20.72 -3.55 -5.49
CA VAL A 104 19.41 -4.11 -5.16
C VAL A 104 18.68 -3.22 -4.15
N LEU A 105 19.35 -2.84 -3.07
CA LEU A 105 18.76 -1.96 -2.06
C LEU A 105 18.34 -0.60 -2.65
N THR A 106 19.18 -0.02 -3.50
CA THR A 106 18.90 1.26 -4.18
C THR A 106 17.68 1.15 -5.09
N LEU A 107 17.61 0.11 -5.91
CA LEU A 107 16.47 -0.14 -6.79
C LEU A 107 15.18 -0.36 -6.00
N ILE A 108 15.23 -1.06 -4.86
CA ILE A 108 14.07 -1.25 -3.98
C ILE A 108 13.61 0.09 -3.39
N ILE A 109 14.52 0.94 -2.93
CA ILE A 109 14.16 2.27 -2.43
C ILE A 109 13.51 3.12 -3.54
N LEU A 110 14.09 3.13 -4.75
CA LEU A 110 13.51 3.80 -5.90
C LEU A 110 12.13 3.24 -6.25
N SER A 111 11.95 1.93 -6.15
CA SER A 111 10.69 1.25 -6.38
C SER A 111 9.62 1.72 -5.38
N PHE A 112 10.00 1.94 -4.11
CA PHE A 112 9.10 2.44 -3.07
C PHE A 112 8.81 3.93 -3.19
N ILE A 113 9.71 4.73 -3.77
CA ILE A 113 9.43 6.11 -4.15
C ILE A 113 8.39 6.15 -5.30
N ALA A 114 8.54 5.28 -6.29
CA ALA A 114 7.59 5.13 -7.39
C ALA A 114 6.21 4.68 -6.87
N SER A 115 6.17 3.62 -6.06
CA SER A 115 4.95 3.15 -5.39
C SER A 115 4.33 4.23 -4.48
N GLY A 116 5.13 4.97 -3.72
CA GLY A 116 4.61 6.07 -2.89
C GLY A 116 3.99 7.20 -3.73
N THR A 117 4.53 7.46 -4.92
CA THR A 117 3.98 8.44 -5.87
C THR A 117 2.68 7.95 -6.50
N GLN A 118 2.61 6.65 -6.83
CA GLN A 118 1.39 6.00 -7.31
C GLN A 118 0.28 6.04 -6.25
N ASP A 119 0.63 5.77 -4.99
CA ASP A 119 -0.31 5.81 -3.88
C ASP A 119 -0.85 7.23 -3.62
N ILE A 120 0.00 8.27 -3.64
CA ILE A 120 -0.46 9.67 -3.54
C ILE A 120 -1.52 9.98 -4.60
N ALA A 121 -1.24 9.62 -5.87
CA ALA A 121 -2.16 9.87 -6.97
C ALA A 121 -3.45 9.05 -6.83
N THR A 122 -3.33 7.80 -6.35
CA THR A 122 -4.47 6.91 -6.10
C THR A 122 -5.34 7.43 -4.97
N ASP A 123 -4.79 7.82 -3.83
CA ASP A 123 -5.53 8.36 -2.69
C ASP A 123 -6.22 9.68 -3.02
N ALA A 124 -5.54 10.57 -3.75
CA ALA A 124 -6.16 11.80 -4.25
C ALA A 124 -7.31 11.49 -5.23
N MET A 125 -7.11 10.54 -6.14
CA MET A 125 -8.13 10.09 -7.08
C MET A 125 -9.32 9.43 -6.38
N THR A 126 -9.09 8.61 -5.34
CA THR A 126 -10.11 8.00 -4.49
C THR A 126 -10.94 9.10 -3.82
N ALA A 127 -10.29 10.06 -3.18
CA ALA A 127 -10.96 11.14 -2.45
C ALA A 127 -11.82 12.05 -3.35
N LEU A 128 -11.47 12.17 -4.64
CA LEU A 128 -12.20 12.97 -5.64
C LEU A 128 -13.23 12.15 -6.43
N SER A 129 -13.09 10.83 -6.46
CA SER A 129 -14.05 9.94 -7.10
C SER A 129 -15.20 9.59 -6.17
N PHE A 130 -14.96 9.31 -4.89
CA PHE A 130 -16.01 8.90 -3.96
C PHE A 130 -16.69 10.10 -3.29
N ASN A 131 -18.02 10.18 -3.44
CA ASN A 131 -18.83 11.16 -2.74
C ASN A 131 -18.78 10.93 -1.22
N ARG A 132 -19.18 11.94 -0.43
CA ARG A 132 -19.13 11.86 1.04
C ARG A 132 -19.79 10.60 1.61
N LYS A 133 -20.94 10.17 1.05
CA LYS A 133 -21.64 8.93 1.43
C LYS A 133 -20.91 7.63 1.04
N GLU A 134 -20.02 7.69 0.06
CA GLU A 134 -19.31 6.53 -0.48
C GLU A 134 -17.83 6.48 -0.07
N ARG A 135 -17.33 7.49 0.66
CA ARG A 135 -15.94 7.55 1.15
C ARG A 135 -15.55 6.31 1.95
N SER A 136 -16.47 5.82 2.77
CA SER A 136 -16.27 4.59 3.53
C SER A 136 -15.98 3.39 2.62
N ARG A 137 -16.67 3.27 1.48
CA ARG A 137 -16.41 2.22 0.48
C ARG A 137 -15.03 2.35 -0.16
N GLY A 138 -14.57 3.57 -0.43
CA GLY A 138 -13.20 3.82 -0.91
C GLY A 138 -12.14 3.33 0.08
N ASN A 139 -12.28 3.72 1.35
CA ASN A 139 -11.37 3.28 2.43
C ASN A 139 -11.40 1.76 2.65
N SER A 140 -12.56 1.13 2.45
CA SER A 140 -12.68 -0.32 2.47
C SER A 140 -11.91 -0.99 1.34
N MET A 141 -11.96 -0.46 0.12
CA MET A 141 -11.15 -0.99 -1.00
C MET A 141 -9.66 -0.87 -0.71
N GLN A 142 -9.21 0.24 -0.10
CA GLN A 142 -7.83 0.41 0.36
C GLN A 142 -7.44 -0.66 1.38
N SER A 143 -8.25 -0.83 2.42
CA SER A 143 -7.97 -1.80 3.47
C SER A 143 -7.99 -3.23 2.96
N MET A 144 -8.98 -3.59 2.12
CA MET A 144 -9.06 -4.89 1.46
C MET A 144 -7.86 -5.15 0.56
N GLY A 145 -7.45 -4.16 -0.24
CA GLY A 145 -6.28 -4.26 -1.10
C GLY A 145 -4.99 -4.48 -0.30
N ASN A 146 -4.85 -3.79 0.83
CA ASN A 146 -3.71 -3.96 1.73
C ASN A 146 -3.67 -5.35 2.39
N PHE A 147 -4.81 -5.87 2.86
CA PHE A 147 -4.84 -7.23 3.41
C PHE A 147 -4.61 -8.30 2.35
N THR A 148 -5.19 -8.13 1.16
CA THR A 148 -5.00 -9.05 0.04
C THR A 148 -3.55 -9.02 -0.44
N GLY A 149 -2.95 -7.83 -0.55
CA GLY A 149 -1.56 -7.66 -0.92
C GLY A 149 -0.59 -8.21 0.13
N SER A 150 -0.91 -8.05 1.41
CA SER A 150 -0.18 -8.68 2.51
C SER A 150 -0.18 -10.21 2.40
N LEU A 151 -1.35 -10.81 2.15
CA LEU A 151 -1.51 -12.25 1.96
C LEU A 151 -0.72 -12.77 0.75
N LEU A 152 -0.87 -12.13 -0.40
CA LEU A 152 -0.24 -12.55 -1.65
C LEU A 152 1.28 -12.30 -1.61
N GLY A 153 1.71 -11.10 -1.25
CA GLY A 153 3.13 -10.73 -1.25
C GLY A 153 3.91 -11.33 -0.09
N GLY A 154 3.33 -11.31 1.10
CA GLY A 154 4.01 -11.75 2.33
C GLY A 154 3.94 -13.26 2.54
N GLY A 155 2.90 -13.92 2.04
CA GLY A 155 2.66 -15.36 2.16
C GLY A 155 2.90 -16.10 0.85
N LEU A 156 2.02 -15.91 -0.14
CA LEU A 156 2.01 -16.71 -1.37
C LEU A 156 3.31 -16.59 -2.17
N LEU A 157 3.79 -15.37 -2.43
CA LEU A 157 5.01 -15.15 -3.20
C LEU A 157 6.25 -15.67 -2.47
N LEU A 158 6.28 -15.59 -1.12
CA LEU A 158 7.35 -16.19 -0.33
C LEU A 158 7.37 -17.72 -0.45
N ILE A 159 6.21 -18.37 -0.54
CA ILE A 159 6.13 -19.81 -0.82
C ILE A 159 6.59 -20.09 -2.25
N LEU A 160 6.12 -19.32 -3.24
CA LEU A 160 6.49 -19.48 -4.64
C LEU A 160 7.99 -19.31 -4.86
N TYR A 161 8.64 -18.38 -4.15
CA TYR A 161 10.09 -18.19 -4.18
C TYR A 161 10.86 -19.52 -3.99
N LYS A 162 10.37 -20.41 -3.11
CA LYS A 162 10.99 -21.73 -2.89
C LYS A 162 10.95 -22.64 -4.13
N TYR A 163 9.95 -22.50 -4.98
CA TYR A 163 9.71 -23.37 -6.14
C TYR A 163 10.24 -22.78 -7.45
N ILE A 164 10.04 -21.48 -7.68
CA ILE A 164 10.39 -20.81 -8.95
C ILE A 164 11.62 -19.90 -8.84
N GLY A 165 12.14 -19.67 -7.63
CA GLY A 165 13.32 -18.85 -7.38
C GLY A 165 13.09 -17.34 -7.52
N TRP A 166 14.18 -16.58 -7.36
CA TRP A 166 14.20 -15.11 -7.34
C TRP A 166 13.73 -14.50 -8.67
N THR A 167 14.40 -14.86 -9.77
CA THR A 167 14.19 -14.24 -11.08
C THR A 167 12.77 -14.44 -11.58
N ALA A 168 12.27 -15.68 -11.65
CA ALA A 168 10.92 -15.95 -12.16
C ALA A 168 9.83 -15.30 -11.31
N MET A 169 10.01 -15.26 -9.98
CA MET A 169 9.08 -14.60 -9.07
C MET A 169 9.03 -13.08 -9.33
N LEU A 170 10.17 -12.41 -9.46
CA LEU A 170 10.21 -10.96 -9.72
C LEU A 170 9.73 -10.60 -11.13
N LEU A 171 10.02 -11.42 -12.15
CA LEU A 171 9.44 -11.26 -13.49
C LEU A 171 7.92 -11.34 -13.43
N GLY A 172 7.37 -12.36 -12.75
CA GLY A 172 5.94 -12.51 -12.54
C GLY A 172 5.33 -11.34 -11.79
N LEU A 173 6.03 -10.82 -10.77
CA LEU A 173 5.60 -9.66 -10.00
C LEU A 173 5.56 -8.37 -10.84
N SER A 174 6.56 -8.15 -11.70
CA SER A 174 6.60 -7.02 -12.64
C SER A 174 5.42 -7.05 -13.61
N VAL A 175 5.10 -8.23 -14.16
CA VAL A 175 3.92 -8.40 -15.03
C VAL A 175 2.61 -8.20 -14.24
N PHE A 176 2.55 -8.71 -13.01
CA PHE A 176 1.37 -8.61 -12.15
C PHE A 176 1.00 -7.16 -11.83
N VAL A 177 1.96 -6.31 -11.47
CA VAL A 177 1.70 -4.91 -11.15
C VAL A 177 1.16 -4.15 -12.37
N LEU A 178 1.71 -4.42 -13.57
CA LEU A 178 1.21 -3.85 -14.82
C LEU A 178 -0.19 -4.36 -15.16
N PHE A 179 -0.47 -5.64 -14.93
CA PHE A 179 -1.79 -6.22 -15.13
C PHE A 179 -2.85 -5.56 -14.24
N MET A 180 -2.50 -5.18 -13.01
CA MET A 180 -3.42 -4.48 -12.10
C MET A 180 -3.77 -3.05 -12.55
N LEU A 181 -3.11 -2.49 -13.57
CA LEU A 181 -3.49 -1.22 -14.20
C LEU A 181 -4.60 -1.36 -15.24
N VAL A 182 -4.91 -2.58 -15.72
CA VAL A 182 -5.90 -2.80 -16.78
C VAL A 182 -7.26 -2.19 -16.41
N PRO A 183 -7.82 -2.38 -15.19
CA PRO A 183 -9.09 -1.75 -14.82
C PRO A 183 -9.03 -0.22 -14.86
N LEU A 184 -7.89 0.38 -14.48
CA LEU A 184 -7.71 1.82 -14.52
C LEU A 184 -7.77 2.36 -15.96
N PHE A 185 -7.27 1.61 -16.95
CA PHE A 185 -7.32 2.03 -18.34
C PHE A 185 -8.75 2.30 -18.80
N TYR A 186 -9.66 1.38 -18.52
CA TYR A 186 -11.08 1.47 -18.86
C TYR A 186 -11.90 2.37 -17.91
N TYR A 187 -11.36 2.69 -16.73
CA TYR A 187 -12.05 3.51 -15.75
C TYR A 187 -12.36 4.91 -16.29
N ARG A 188 -13.65 5.27 -16.26
CA ARG A 188 -14.19 6.59 -16.58
C ARG A 188 -15.16 6.98 -15.47
N ASP A 189 -14.97 8.17 -14.92
CA ASP A 189 -15.88 8.73 -13.91
C ASP A 189 -16.41 10.08 -14.38
N ALA A 190 -17.68 10.10 -14.77
CA ALA A 190 -18.36 11.32 -15.23
C ALA A 190 -18.63 12.31 -14.08
N ASN A 191 -18.62 11.83 -12.82
CA ASN A 191 -18.85 12.64 -11.63
C ASN A 191 -17.54 13.03 -10.94
N PHE A 192 -16.39 12.84 -11.59
CA PHE A 192 -15.09 13.17 -11.03
C PHE A 192 -15.02 14.67 -10.71
N VAL A 193 -14.78 15.00 -9.44
CA VAL A 193 -14.65 16.39 -9.01
C VAL A 193 -13.30 16.93 -9.47
N SER A 194 -13.28 17.66 -10.59
CA SER A 194 -12.06 18.31 -11.07
C SER A 194 -11.59 19.40 -10.10
N ARG A 195 -10.27 19.50 -9.93
CA ARG A 195 -9.61 20.61 -9.23
C ARG A 195 -9.22 21.76 -10.16
N ALA A 196 -9.63 21.73 -11.43
CA ALA A 196 -9.37 22.83 -12.37
C ALA A 196 -9.86 24.16 -11.78
N GLY A 197 -8.97 25.16 -11.73
CA GLY A 197 -9.26 26.50 -11.20
C GLY A 197 -9.11 26.67 -9.68
N ARG A 198 -8.74 25.64 -8.91
CA ARG A 198 -8.40 25.79 -7.48
C ARG A 198 -6.94 26.24 -7.31
N VAL A 199 -6.67 26.96 -6.21
CA VAL A 199 -5.31 27.34 -5.83
C VAL A 199 -4.49 26.05 -5.62
N PRO A 200 -3.35 25.88 -6.30
CA PRO A 200 -2.52 24.70 -6.14
C PRO A 200 -1.97 24.62 -4.71
N ILE A 201 -2.05 23.43 -4.13
CA ILE A 201 -1.56 23.16 -2.77
C ILE A 201 -0.03 23.32 -2.76
N GLY A 202 0.47 24.20 -1.91
CA GLY A 202 1.89 24.46 -1.73
C GLY A 202 2.47 23.78 -0.49
N MET A 203 3.81 23.76 -0.39
CA MET A 203 4.50 23.30 0.84
C MET A 203 4.10 24.11 2.09
N LYS A 204 3.68 25.36 1.89
CA LYS A 204 3.15 26.22 2.97
C LYS A 204 1.85 25.68 3.55
N ASP A 205 0.99 25.08 2.73
CA ASP A 205 -0.30 24.52 3.19
C ASP A 205 -0.08 23.28 4.07
N LEU A 206 0.98 22.52 3.79
CA LEU A 206 1.42 21.41 4.62
C LEU A 206 1.83 21.87 6.02
N LEU A 207 2.55 22.99 6.12
CA LEU A 207 2.90 23.59 7.42
C LEU A 207 1.67 24.19 8.13
N LEU A 208 0.75 24.78 7.37
CA LEU A 208 -0.50 25.32 7.92
C LEU A 208 -1.42 24.24 8.47
N PHE A 209 -1.41 23.02 7.89
CA PHE A 209 -2.12 21.87 8.41
C PHE A 209 -1.72 21.54 9.86
N PHE A 210 -0.41 21.51 10.15
CA PHE A 210 0.11 21.30 11.51
C PHE A 210 -0.20 22.45 12.48
N ARG A 211 -0.61 23.61 11.98
CA ARG A 211 -0.98 24.78 12.80
C ARG A 211 -2.46 24.83 13.17
N GLN A 212 -3.27 23.86 12.74
CA GLN A 212 -4.70 23.81 13.07
C GLN A 212 -4.93 23.49 14.55
N ARG A 213 -5.78 24.28 15.22
CA ARG A 213 -6.02 24.22 16.68
C ARG A 213 -6.49 22.84 17.20
N ARG A 214 -7.08 22.01 16.33
CA ARG A 214 -7.60 20.67 16.68
C ARG A 214 -6.67 19.51 16.31
N ILE A 215 -5.53 19.78 15.68
CA ILE A 215 -4.69 18.69 15.14
C ILE A 215 -3.94 17.94 16.24
N VAL A 216 -3.48 18.63 17.29
CA VAL A 216 -2.70 17.99 18.37
C VAL A 216 -3.51 16.91 19.09
N PRO A 217 -4.75 17.16 19.57
CA PRO A 217 -5.57 16.09 20.17
C PRO A 217 -5.85 14.93 19.21
N GLN A 218 -6.09 15.22 17.92
CA GLN A 218 -6.36 14.19 16.91
C GLN A 218 -5.12 13.33 16.64
N LEU A 219 -3.95 13.94 16.49
CA LEU A 219 -2.68 13.23 16.31
C LEU A 219 -2.33 12.42 17.55
N THR A 220 -2.50 12.97 18.76
CA THR A 220 -2.26 12.23 20.00
C THR A 220 -3.16 11.00 20.10
N PHE A 221 -4.45 11.16 19.80
CA PHE A 221 -5.38 10.03 19.77
C PHE A 221 -4.97 8.99 18.73
N LEU A 222 -4.67 9.40 17.50
CA LEU A 222 -4.26 8.50 16.42
C LEU A 222 -2.96 7.76 16.73
N ILE A 223 -1.98 8.44 17.33
CA ILE A 223 -0.70 7.86 17.71
C ILE A 223 -0.92 6.83 18.81
N LEU A 224 -1.58 7.19 19.92
CA LEU A 224 -1.82 6.27 21.04
C LEU A 224 -2.63 5.05 20.63
N PHE A 225 -3.68 5.26 19.82
CA PHE A 225 -4.52 4.19 19.32
C PHE A 225 -3.75 3.24 18.41
N ASN A 226 -3.02 3.77 17.40
CA ASN A 226 -2.26 2.93 16.48
C ASN A 226 -1.06 2.27 17.14
N SER A 227 -0.32 2.98 18.00
CA SER A 227 0.85 2.40 18.67
C SER A 227 0.45 1.26 19.61
N GLY A 228 -0.65 1.41 20.33
CA GLY A 228 -1.20 0.34 21.17
C GLY A 228 -1.59 -0.88 20.34
N LEU A 229 -2.35 -0.67 19.27
CA LEU A 229 -2.82 -1.75 18.41
C LEU A 229 -1.66 -2.47 17.68
N ILE A 230 -0.77 -1.73 17.03
CA ILE A 230 0.38 -2.28 16.32
C ILE A 230 1.35 -2.95 17.30
N GLY A 231 1.57 -2.34 18.47
CA GLY A 231 2.43 -2.90 19.52
C GLY A 231 1.94 -4.28 19.97
N ILE A 232 0.65 -4.40 20.29
CA ILE A 232 0.03 -5.68 20.66
C ILE A 232 0.18 -6.71 19.52
N LEU A 233 -0.16 -6.34 18.28
CA LEU A 233 -0.07 -7.25 17.14
C LEU A 233 1.36 -7.69 16.82
N SER A 234 2.36 -6.84 17.10
CA SER A 234 3.78 -7.15 16.87
C SER A 234 4.32 -8.18 17.87
N MET A 235 3.82 -8.16 19.11
CA MET A 235 4.23 -9.07 20.19
C MET A 235 3.43 -10.37 20.22
N LEU A 236 2.26 -10.41 19.57
CA LEU A 236 1.40 -11.59 19.58
C LEU A 236 2.06 -12.81 18.92
N LYS A 237 2.85 -12.63 17.85
CA LYS A 237 3.56 -13.74 17.17
C LYS A 237 4.70 -14.31 18.04
N PRO A 238 5.65 -13.50 18.57
CA PRO A 238 6.64 -14.00 19.53
C PRO A 238 6.02 -14.69 20.75
N TRP A 239 4.98 -14.10 21.34
CA TRP A 239 4.31 -14.68 22.52
C TRP A 239 3.75 -16.08 22.25
N LEU A 240 3.20 -16.34 21.05
CA LEU A 240 2.75 -17.68 20.66
C LEU A 240 3.90 -18.67 20.43
N VAL A 241 5.04 -18.18 19.94
CA VAL A 241 6.26 -19.00 19.84
C VAL A 241 6.73 -19.42 21.24
N ASP A 242 6.72 -18.51 22.21
CA ASP A 242 7.08 -18.80 23.60
C ASP A 242 6.12 -19.82 24.26
N LEU A 243 4.85 -19.84 23.83
CA LEU A 243 3.87 -20.86 24.18
C LEU A 243 4.04 -22.20 23.44
N HIS A 244 5.15 -22.37 22.70
CA HIS A 244 5.48 -23.58 21.94
C HIS A 244 4.49 -23.94 20.82
N TYR A 245 3.75 -22.96 20.28
CA TYR A 245 2.91 -23.21 19.11
C TYR A 245 3.77 -23.53 17.87
N PRO A 246 3.37 -24.49 17.02
CA PRO A 246 4.11 -24.75 15.81
C PRO A 246 4.05 -23.56 14.85
N MET A 247 5.21 -23.22 14.27
CA MET A 247 5.37 -22.07 13.37
C MET A 247 4.39 -22.10 12.19
N ALA A 248 4.06 -23.29 11.69
CA ALA A 248 3.07 -23.46 10.62
C ALA A 248 1.68 -22.95 11.03
N HIS A 249 1.23 -23.23 12.26
CA HIS A 249 -0.06 -22.76 12.76
C HIS A 249 -0.08 -21.25 12.96
N ILE A 250 1.00 -20.67 13.51
CA ILE A 250 1.14 -19.22 13.66
C ILE A 250 1.08 -18.54 12.27
N GLY A 251 1.80 -19.09 11.29
CA GLY A 251 1.78 -18.61 9.91
C GLY A 251 0.37 -18.63 9.29
N VAL A 252 -0.34 -19.75 9.42
CA VAL A 252 -1.72 -19.90 8.92
C VAL A 252 -2.69 -18.95 9.62
N MET A 253 -2.61 -18.84 10.96
CA MET A 253 -3.53 -18.01 11.75
C MET A 253 -3.38 -16.52 11.44
N PHE A 254 -2.15 -16.01 11.40
CA PHE A 254 -1.92 -14.57 11.20
C PHE A 254 -1.92 -14.16 9.74
N SER A 255 -1.37 -15.00 8.85
CA SER A 255 -1.19 -14.62 7.45
C SER A 255 -2.44 -14.94 6.65
N VAL A 256 -2.96 -16.17 6.77
CA VAL A 256 -4.12 -16.62 5.97
C VAL A 256 -5.41 -16.15 6.63
N PHE A 257 -5.72 -16.63 7.83
CA PHE A 257 -6.95 -16.25 8.53
C PHE A 257 -7.00 -14.76 8.86
N GLY A 258 -5.92 -14.20 9.41
CA GLY A 258 -5.84 -12.78 9.75
C GLY A 258 -6.11 -11.88 8.54
N SER A 259 -5.48 -12.15 7.40
CA SER A 259 -5.70 -11.34 6.18
C SER A 259 -7.08 -11.57 5.56
N LEU A 260 -7.61 -12.79 5.58
CA LEU A 260 -8.97 -13.08 5.10
C LEU A 260 -10.03 -12.38 5.96
N CYS A 261 -9.93 -12.50 7.28
CA CYS A 261 -10.82 -11.80 8.21
C CYS A 261 -10.67 -10.28 8.06
N GLY A 262 -9.45 -9.77 7.90
CA GLY A 262 -9.20 -8.35 7.63
C GLY A 262 -9.83 -7.88 6.32
N CYS A 263 -9.73 -8.68 5.25
CA CYS A 263 -10.34 -8.38 3.96
C CYS A 263 -11.88 -8.37 4.03
N LEU A 264 -12.48 -9.44 4.56
CA LEU A 264 -13.93 -9.53 4.74
C LEU A 264 -14.46 -8.43 5.67
N GLY A 265 -13.80 -8.23 6.82
CA GLY A 265 -14.15 -7.19 7.78
C GLY A 265 -14.07 -5.79 7.18
N SER A 266 -13.07 -5.51 6.35
CA SER A 266 -12.94 -4.25 5.62
C SER A 266 -14.08 -4.04 4.63
N TYR A 267 -14.50 -5.09 3.91
CA TYR A 267 -15.63 -5.01 2.98
C TYR A 267 -16.95 -4.72 3.71
N PHE A 268 -17.23 -5.44 4.79
CA PHE A 268 -18.49 -5.29 5.53
C PHE A 268 -18.56 -3.97 6.29
N SER A 269 -17.46 -3.53 6.92
CA SER A 269 -17.43 -2.26 7.65
C SER A 269 -17.76 -1.07 6.73
N GLY A 270 -17.24 -1.08 5.50
CA GLY A 270 -17.54 -0.05 4.50
C GLY A 270 -19.00 0.05 4.14
N ASN A 271 -19.66 -1.10 3.98
CA ASN A 271 -21.07 -1.17 3.63
C ASN A 271 -21.98 -0.81 4.81
N ILE A 272 -21.63 -1.22 6.04
CA ILE A 272 -22.39 -0.89 7.25
C ILE A 272 -22.34 0.62 7.51
N ILE A 273 -21.16 1.24 7.44
CA ILE A 273 -21.00 2.68 7.69
C ILE A 273 -21.70 3.48 6.59
N ALA A 274 -21.58 3.08 5.33
CA ALA A 274 -22.24 3.76 4.21
C ALA A 274 -23.79 3.70 4.28
N ASN A 275 -24.35 2.64 4.86
CA ASN A 275 -25.81 2.42 4.89
C ASN A 275 -26.47 2.77 6.24
N GLY A 276 -25.74 2.69 7.36
CA GLY A 276 -26.32 2.71 8.71
C GLY A 276 -25.94 3.91 9.58
N VAL A 277 -24.84 4.61 9.28
CA VAL A 277 -24.37 5.73 10.10
C VAL A 277 -24.45 7.01 9.28
N GLY A 278 -25.51 7.80 9.50
CA GLY A 278 -25.53 9.19 9.08
C GLY A 278 -24.38 9.92 9.76
N GLU A 279 -23.25 10.08 9.09
CA GLU A 279 -22.09 10.74 9.70
C GLU A 279 -22.43 12.21 9.98
N ARG A 280 -22.25 12.58 11.26
CA ARG A 280 -22.44 13.95 11.75
C ARG A 280 -21.57 14.93 10.94
N PRO A 281 -22.06 16.15 10.65
CA PRO A 281 -21.24 17.17 10.04
C PRO A 281 -20.05 17.48 10.97
N LEU A 282 -18.83 17.24 10.46
CA LEU A 282 -17.59 17.80 11.02
C LEU A 282 -17.63 19.33 10.97
#